data_AF-A0A7J7V3G7-F1
#
_entry.id   AF-A0A7J7V3G7-F1
#
_cell.length_a   1.000
_cell.length_b   1.000
_cell.length_c   1.000
_cell.angle_alpha   90.00
_cell.angle_beta   90.00
_cell.angle_gamma   90.00
#
_symmetry.space_group_name_H-M   'P 1'
#
loop_
_entity.id
_entity.type
_entity.pdbx_description
1 polymer ?
#
loop_
_entity_poly.entity_id
_entity_poly.type
_entity_poly.pdbx_seq_one_letter_code
_entity_poly.pdbx_strand_id
1 'polypeptide(L)'
;MEALDRIVKPQTKRAKRFLEKREPKLSENIKNAMLIKGGNANSAVTQVLRDVHALKKPYGVLYKKKNIMRPFEEQTSLEFSSKQSDCSLFMFGSHNKKRPNNQLIVRMIELGIEKFVSLKDIKNSKCPEGTCEYLLVMLLM
;
A
#
# COMPACT_ATOMS: atom_id res chain seq x y z
N MET A 1 -28.79 -12.23 3.86
CA MET A 1 -27.66 -13.16 4.01
C MET A 1 -26.92 -13.18 2.69
N GLU A 2 -25.86 -12.38 2.56
CA GLU A 2 -25.04 -12.35 1.34
C GLU A 2 -24.42 -13.73 1.10
N ALA A 3 -24.42 -14.14 -0.16
CA ALA A 3 -23.92 -15.43 -0.59
C ALA A 3 -22.47 -15.58 -0.15
N LEU A 4 -22.20 -16.54 0.73
CA LEU A 4 -20.84 -17.02 0.98
C LEU A 4 -20.26 -17.42 -0.37
N ASP A 5 -19.23 -16.68 -0.79
CA ASP A 5 -18.48 -16.88 -2.02
C ASP A 5 -18.25 -18.39 -2.18
N ARG A 6 -18.80 -18.99 -3.25
CA ARG A 6 -18.74 -20.45 -3.45
C ARG A 6 -17.28 -20.87 -3.31
N ILE A 7 -16.96 -21.66 -2.28
CA ILE A 7 -15.61 -22.20 -2.07
C ILE A 7 -15.31 -23.13 -3.25
N VAL A 8 -14.74 -22.57 -4.31
CA VAL A 8 -14.33 -23.32 -5.50
C VAL A 8 -13.16 -24.18 -5.07
N LYS A 9 -13.38 -25.51 -5.03
CA LYS A 9 -12.31 -26.46 -4.72
C LYS A 9 -11.17 -26.25 -5.73
N PRO A 10 -9.95 -25.95 -5.27
CA PRO A 10 -8.84 -25.66 -6.16
C PRO A 10 -8.48 -26.92 -6.97
N GLN A 11 -8.46 -26.79 -8.29
CA GLN A 11 -8.12 -27.91 -9.18
C GLN A 11 -6.62 -28.25 -9.16
N THR A 12 -5.75 -27.31 -8.77
CA THR A 12 -4.29 -27.51 -8.75
C THR A 12 -3.72 -27.41 -7.33
N LYS A 13 -2.66 -28.19 -7.05
CA LYS A 13 -1.93 -28.13 -5.77
C LYS A 13 -1.39 -26.72 -5.48
N ARG A 14 -1.02 -25.96 -6.52
CA ARG A 14 -0.56 -24.56 -6.38
C ARG A 14 -1.69 -23.64 -5.90
N ALA A 15 -2.87 -23.74 -6.49
CA ALA A 15 -4.04 -22.97 -6.06
C ALA A 15 -4.45 -23.33 -4.62
N LYS A 16 -4.36 -24.61 -4.25
CA LYS A 16 -4.62 -25.04 -2.87
C LYS A 16 -3.69 -24.35 -1.86
N ARG A 17 -2.37 -24.39 -2.09
CA ARG A 17 -1.37 -23.71 -1.24
C ARG A 17 -1.59 -22.19 -1.16
N PHE A 18 -2.12 -21.59 -2.21
CA PHE A 18 -2.41 -20.16 -2.25
C PHE A 18 -3.62 -19.81 -1.38
N LEU A 19 -4.69 -20.60 -1.46
CA LEU A 19 -5.87 -20.45 -0.61
C LEU A 19 -5.52 -20.69 0.87
N GLU A 20 -4.79 -21.76 1.18
CA GLU A 20 -4.30 -22.07 2.55
C GLU A 20 -3.44 -20.94 3.14
N LYS A 21 -2.74 -20.16 2.31
CA LYS A 21 -1.97 -19.00 2.77
C LYS A 21 -2.83 -17.78 3.09
N ARG A 22 -3.96 -17.61 2.39
CA ARG A 22 -4.92 -16.51 2.53
C ARG A 22 -5.93 -16.75 3.65
N GLU A 23 -6.16 -18.00 4.01
CA GLU A 23 -7.08 -18.36 5.08
C GLU A 23 -6.72 -17.63 6.38
N PRO A 24 -7.74 -17.23 7.17
CA PRO A 24 -7.52 -16.57 8.44
C PRO A 24 -6.75 -17.51 9.37
N LYS A 25 -5.68 -16.99 9.98
CA LYS A 25 -4.84 -17.71 10.92
C LYS A 25 -4.99 -17.10 12.30
N LEU A 26 -4.81 -17.92 13.35
CA LEU A 26 -4.85 -17.46 14.73
C LEU A 26 -3.71 -16.47 15.05
N SER A 27 -2.54 -16.64 14.40
CA SER A 27 -1.45 -15.67 14.39
C SER A 27 -1.36 -15.05 12.98
N GLU A 28 -1.57 -13.73 12.89
CA GLU A 28 -1.56 -13.01 11.62
C GLU A 28 -0.15 -12.98 10.99
N ASN A 29 -0.08 -13.16 9.66
CA ASN A 29 1.16 -12.91 8.93
C ASN A 29 1.42 -11.40 8.82
N ILE A 30 2.64 -11.01 8.41
CA ILE A 30 2.98 -9.61 8.13
C ILE A 30 2.03 -9.03 7.08
N LYS A 31 1.51 -7.84 7.37
CA LYS A 31 0.59 -7.11 6.49
C LYS A 31 1.33 -6.54 5.28
N ASN A 32 0.97 -7.05 4.10
CA ASN A 32 1.44 -6.52 2.82
C ASN A 32 0.81 -5.16 2.53
N ALA A 33 1.57 -4.29 1.87
CA ALA A 33 1.15 -2.95 1.50
C ALA A 33 1.16 -2.73 -0.01
N MET A 34 0.03 -2.26 -0.55
CA MET A 34 -0.16 -1.92 -1.95
C MET A 34 0.00 -0.42 -2.18
N LEU A 35 0.95 -0.01 -3.00
CA LEU A 35 1.23 1.40 -3.26
C LEU A 35 0.67 1.75 -4.64
N ILE A 36 -0.36 2.60 -4.68
CA ILE A 36 -1.09 2.99 -5.89
C ILE A 36 -0.76 4.42 -6.26
N LYS A 37 -0.35 4.59 -7.52
CA LYS A 37 -0.18 5.92 -8.12
C LYS A 37 -1.51 6.40 -8.71
N GLY A 38 -2.02 7.51 -8.19
CA GLY A 38 -3.19 8.19 -8.75
C GLY A 38 -2.94 8.82 -10.12
N GLY A 39 -4.01 9.05 -10.89
CA GLY A 39 -3.95 9.67 -12.22
C GLY A 39 -3.19 11.00 -12.24
N ASN A 40 -3.45 11.85 -11.26
CA ASN A 40 -2.88 13.20 -11.15
C ASN A 40 -1.57 13.27 -10.33
N ALA A 41 -0.97 12.14 -9.96
CA ALA A 41 0.19 12.13 -9.06
C ALA A 41 1.41 12.86 -9.64
N ASN A 42 1.96 13.79 -8.84
CA ASN A 42 3.18 14.56 -9.16
C ASN A 42 4.47 13.72 -8.96
N SER A 43 5.61 14.24 -9.42
CA SER A 43 6.94 13.65 -9.23
C SER A 43 7.28 13.46 -7.76
N ALA A 44 7.00 14.45 -6.91
CA ALA A 44 7.19 14.38 -5.45
C ALA A 44 6.43 13.20 -4.82
N VAL A 45 5.13 13.10 -5.09
CA VAL A 45 4.28 11.99 -4.62
C VAL A 45 4.78 10.63 -5.13
N THR A 46 5.25 10.58 -6.38
CA THR A 46 5.85 9.37 -6.94
C THR A 46 7.15 8.99 -6.22
N GLN A 47 7.97 9.97 -5.84
CA GLN A 47 9.22 9.73 -5.12
C GLN A 47 8.94 9.22 -3.70
N VAL A 48 7.98 9.80 -2.99
CA VAL A 48 7.56 9.29 -1.68
C VAL A 48 7.06 7.85 -1.77
N LEU A 49 6.23 7.51 -2.78
CA LEU A 49 5.76 6.15 -2.99
C LEU A 49 6.93 5.16 -3.21
N ARG A 50 8.01 5.58 -3.89
CA ARG A 50 9.20 4.75 -4.08
C ARG A 50 10.00 4.59 -2.79
N ASP A 51 10.13 5.66 -2.01
CA ASP A 51 10.87 5.65 -0.76
C ASP A 51 10.16 4.76 0.27
N VAL A 52 8.83 4.89 0.40
CA VAL A 52 8.00 3.97 1.22
C VAL A 52 8.03 2.54 0.70
N HIS A 53 8.07 2.34 -0.62
CA HIS A 53 8.23 1.00 -1.18
C HIS A 53 9.57 0.37 -0.78
N ALA A 54 10.67 1.14 -0.82
CA ALA A 54 12.00 0.66 -0.46
C ALA A 54 12.05 0.22 1.02
N LEU A 55 11.42 0.99 1.90
CA LEU A 55 11.26 0.67 3.32
C LEU A 55 10.45 -0.62 3.54
N LYS A 56 9.34 -0.77 2.81
CA LYS A 56 8.44 -1.92 3.00
C LYS A 56 8.86 -3.20 2.29
N LYS A 57 9.98 -3.24 1.58
CA LYS A 57 10.47 -4.47 0.91
C LYS A 57 10.75 -5.57 1.94
N PRO A 58 10.39 -6.84 1.69
CA PRO A 58 9.77 -7.40 0.47
C PRO A 58 8.23 -7.36 0.44
N TYR A 59 7.57 -6.82 1.47
CA TYR A 59 6.11 -6.87 1.65
C TYR A 59 5.34 -5.70 1.00
N GLY A 60 6.02 -4.86 0.21
CA GLY A 60 5.44 -3.74 -0.53
C GLY A 60 5.26 -4.07 -2.00
N VAL A 61 4.08 -3.78 -2.56
CA VAL A 61 3.75 -3.95 -3.99
C VAL A 61 3.48 -2.58 -4.60
N LEU A 62 4.38 -2.08 -5.45
CA LEU A 62 4.21 -0.80 -6.15
C LEU A 62 3.57 -0.98 -7.53
N TYR A 63 2.41 -0.36 -7.73
CA TYR A 63 1.74 -0.33 -9.03
C TYR A 63 2.36 0.73 -9.93
N LYS A 64 2.90 0.30 -11.08
CA LYS A 64 3.53 1.19 -12.08
C LYS A 64 2.49 1.98 -12.88
N LYS A 65 1.34 1.38 -13.17
CA LYS A 65 0.27 2.00 -13.96
C LYS A 65 -0.45 3.06 -13.13
N LYS A 66 -0.72 4.21 -13.75
CA LYS A 66 -1.56 5.25 -13.14
C LYS A 66 -3.01 4.75 -13.09
N ASN A 67 -3.60 4.79 -11.90
CA ASN A 67 -5.00 4.44 -11.68
C ASN A 67 -5.79 5.72 -11.43
N ILE A 68 -6.79 6.00 -12.26
CA ILE A 68 -7.73 7.14 -12.13
C ILE A 68 -8.83 6.79 -11.10
N MET A 69 -8.54 5.91 -10.15
CA MET A 69 -9.50 5.47 -9.16
C MET A 69 -9.56 6.51 -8.05
N ARG A 70 -10.77 6.90 -7.65
CA ARG A 70 -10.99 7.75 -6.49
C ARG A 70 -11.34 6.84 -5.31
N PRO A 71 -10.45 6.67 -4.32
CA PRO A 71 -10.64 5.68 -3.26
C PRO A 71 -11.87 5.93 -2.37
N PHE A 72 -12.41 7.14 -2.36
CA PHE A 72 -13.64 7.49 -1.62
C PHE A 72 -14.93 7.26 -2.41
N GLU A 73 -14.86 7.25 -3.74
CA GLU A 73 -16.05 7.08 -4.60
C GLU A 73 -16.21 5.61 -5.02
N GLU A 74 -15.11 4.86 -5.17
CA GLU A 74 -15.10 3.51 -5.73
C GLU A 74 -14.37 2.52 -4.81
N GLN A 75 -15.08 1.97 -3.83
CA GLN A 75 -14.55 0.94 -2.92
C GLN A 75 -14.34 -0.41 -3.64
N THR A 76 -15.21 -0.76 -4.60
CA THR A 76 -15.22 -2.05 -5.30
C THR A 76 -13.90 -2.35 -6.02
N SER A 77 -13.31 -1.35 -6.68
CA SER A 77 -12.05 -1.53 -7.43
C SER A 77 -10.85 -1.72 -6.49
N LEU A 78 -10.90 -1.09 -5.31
CA LEU A 78 -9.88 -1.23 -4.29
C LEU A 78 -9.98 -2.60 -3.61
N GLU A 79 -11.20 -3.06 -3.30
CA GLU A 79 -11.45 -4.41 -2.78
C GLU A 79 -10.99 -5.49 -3.74
N PHE A 80 -11.29 -5.35 -5.03
CA PHE A 80 -10.80 -6.27 -6.06
C PHE A 80 -9.27 -6.30 -6.09
N SER A 81 -8.63 -5.14 -6.07
CA SER A 81 -7.16 -5.03 -6.08
C SER A 81 -6.52 -5.62 -4.82
N SER A 82 -7.15 -5.43 -3.65
CA SER A 82 -6.72 -6.00 -2.37
C SER A 82 -6.85 -7.52 -2.38
N LYS A 83 -8.01 -8.06 -2.81
CA LYS A 83 -8.25 -9.50 -2.96
C LYS A 83 -7.32 -10.14 -4.00
N GLN A 84 -6.96 -9.41 -5.06
CA GLN A 84 -6.05 -9.92 -6.09
C GLN A 84 -4.60 -9.98 -5.59
N SER A 85 -4.16 -8.96 -4.84
CA SER A 85 -2.76 -8.81 -4.41
C SER A 85 -2.45 -9.27 -2.98
N ASP A 86 -3.45 -9.74 -2.22
CA ASP A 86 -3.32 -10.10 -0.80
C ASP A 86 -2.70 -8.98 0.04
N CYS A 87 -3.13 -7.75 -0.22
CA CYS A 87 -2.65 -6.56 0.49
C CYS A 87 -3.76 -6.02 1.39
N SER A 88 -3.52 -6.08 2.70
CA SER A 88 -4.39 -5.46 3.71
C SER A 88 -4.12 -3.97 3.88
N LEU A 89 -2.91 -3.52 3.52
CA LEU A 89 -2.53 -2.11 3.51
C LEU A 89 -2.47 -1.60 2.06
N PHE A 90 -2.71 -0.31 1.87
CA PHE A 90 -2.77 0.44 0.63
C PHE A 90 -2.32 1.89 0.87
N MET A 91 -1.65 2.50 -0.10
CA MET A 91 -1.31 3.91 -0.05
C MET A 91 -1.65 4.50 -1.39
N PHE A 92 -2.46 5.55 -1.42
CA PHE A 92 -2.84 6.22 -2.65
C PHE A 92 -2.24 7.62 -2.70
N GLY A 93 -1.36 7.83 -3.68
CA GLY A 93 -0.77 9.14 -3.93
C GLY A 93 -1.56 9.92 -4.97
N SER A 94 -2.03 11.11 -4.61
CA SER A 94 -2.74 12.03 -5.51
C SER A 94 -2.21 13.45 -5.40
N HIS A 95 -2.55 14.29 -6.36
CA HIS A 95 -2.24 15.72 -6.31
C HIS A 95 -3.40 16.51 -6.92
N ASN A 96 -3.90 17.52 -6.20
CA ASN A 96 -4.98 18.39 -6.66
C ASN A 96 -4.72 19.84 -6.20
N LYS A 97 -5.23 20.85 -6.91
CA LYS A 97 -5.10 22.27 -6.50
C LYS A 97 -5.73 22.54 -5.14
N LYS A 98 -6.84 21.86 -4.82
CA LYS A 98 -7.50 21.94 -3.50
C LYS A 98 -6.76 21.17 -2.39
N ARG A 99 -5.92 20.19 -2.75
CA ARG A 99 -5.18 19.30 -1.83
C ARG A 99 -3.80 18.97 -2.43
N PRO A 100 -2.80 19.86 -2.26
CA PRO A 100 -1.48 19.65 -2.82
C PRO A 100 -0.80 18.44 -2.16
N ASN A 101 -0.14 17.61 -2.95
CA ASN A 101 0.62 16.41 -2.53
C ASN A 101 -0.11 15.51 -1.50
N ASN A 102 -1.39 15.23 -1.74
CA ASN A 102 -2.19 14.42 -0.83
C ASN A 102 -1.76 12.93 -0.88
N GLN A 103 -1.49 12.36 0.28
CA GLN A 103 -1.32 10.92 0.47
C GLN A 103 -2.44 10.37 1.32
N LEU A 104 -3.09 9.35 0.81
CA LEU A 104 -4.09 8.60 1.54
C LEU A 104 -3.43 7.33 2.04
N ILE A 105 -3.31 7.20 3.36
CA ILE A 105 -2.84 5.98 4.02
C ILE A 105 -4.06 5.22 4.55
N VAL A 106 -4.05 3.88 4.45
CA VAL A 106 -5.19 3.01 4.80
C VAL A 106 -5.80 3.38 6.13
N ARG A 107 -7.14 3.44 6.11
CA ARG A 107 -8.03 3.82 7.22
C ARG A 107 -8.30 5.31 7.29
N MET A 108 -8.69 5.89 6.14
CA MET A 108 -9.38 7.18 6.06
C MET A 108 -8.58 8.37 6.62
N ILE A 109 -7.27 8.24 6.79
CA ILE A 109 -6.41 9.35 7.18
C ILE A 109 -5.82 9.93 5.90
N GLU A 110 -6.25 11.14 5.57
CA GLU A 110 -5.59 11.96 4.56
C GLU A 110 -4.41 12.69 5.20
N LEU A 111 -3.20 12.46 4.68
CA LEU A 111 -2.00 13.19 5.07
C LEU A 111 -1.54 14.04 3.89
N GLY A 112 -1.56 15.36 4.07
CA GLY A 112 -0.94 16.30 3.14
C GLY A 112 0.57 16.35 3.39
N ILE A 113 1.36 16.24 2.32
CA ILE A 113 2.82 16.42 2.43
C ILE A 113 3.19 17.87 2.09
N GLU A 114 3.62 18.61 3.10
CA GLU A 114 4.08 20.00 2.94
C GLU A 114 5.58 20.08 2.61
N LYS A 115 6.42 19.36 3.35
CA LYS A 115 7.89 19.32 3.16
C LYS A 115 8.34 17.87 2.99
N PHE A 116 8.79 17.52 1.78
CA PHE A 116 9.33 16.20 1.49
C PHE A 116 10.84 16.28 1.26
N VAL A 117 11.59 15.45 1.99
CA VAL A 117 13.01 15.21 1.76
C VAL A 117 13.15 13.76 1.33
N SER A 118 13.71 13.52 0.14
CA SER A 118 13.84 12.17 -0.40
C SER A 118 14.94 11.41 0.32
N LEU A 119 14.84 10.08 0.36
CA LEU A 119 15.92 9.21 0.88
C LEU A 119 17.26 9.39 0.12
N LYS A 120 17.21 9.91 -1.11
CA LYS A 120 18.39 10.22 -1.92
C LYS A 120 19.17 11.45 -1.46
N ASP A 121 18.47 12.40 -0.85
CA ASP A 121 19.03 13.69 -0.44
C ASP A 121 19.65 13.60 0.96
N ILE A 122 19.30 12.55 1.72
CA ILE A 122 19.89 12.25 3.00
C ILE A 122 21.28 11.64 2.76
N LYS A 123 22.32 12.36 3.21
CA LYS A 123 23.71 11.89 3.23
C LYS A 123 23.86 10.79 4.29
N ASN A 124 23.42 9.57 4.00
CA ASN A 124 23.59 8.43 4.91
C ASN A 124 24.21 7.22 4.20
N SER A 125 24.86 6.35 4.97
CA SER A 125 25.31 5.03 4.50
C SER A 125 24.13 4.19 4.04
N LYS A 126 24.28 3.41 2.97
CA LYS A 126 23.22 2.57 2.38
C LYS A 126 22.58 1.67 3.46
N CYS A 127 21.28 1.78 3.69
CA CYS A 127 20.54 0.90 4.59
C CYS A 127 20.29 -0.46 3.92
N PRO A 128 20.49 -1.60 4.61
CA PRO A 128 20.12 -2.90 4.09
C PRO A 128 18.59 -3.04 3.98
N GLU A 129 18.11 -3.46 2.81
CA GLU A 129 16.68 -3.69 2.55
C GLU A 129 16.16 -4.84 3.43
N GLY A 130 15.01 -4.66 4.08
CA GLY A 130 14.38 -5.69 4.92
C GLY A 130 14.76 -5.69 6.40
N THR A 131 15.42 -4.63 6.89
CA THR A 131 15.65 -4.42 8.32
C THR A 131 14.33 -4.09 9.03
N CYS A 132 14.12 -4.59 10.26
CA CYS A 132 13.00 -4.15 11.08
C CYS A 132 13.15 -2.65 11.38
N GLU A 133 12.25 -1.84 10.82
CA GLU A 133 12.26 -0.40 11.00
C GLU A 133 11.68 -0.04 12.36
N TYR A 134 12.44 0.71 13.16
CA TYR A 134 11.95 1.29 14.40
C TYR A 134 11.24 2.60 14.07
N LEU A 135 9.92 2.63 14.25
CA LEU A 135 9.15 3.87 14.14
C LEU A 135 9.26 4.66 15.45
N LEU A 136 10.01 5.75 15.44
CA LEU A 136 10.11 6.66 16.58
C LEU A 136 9.09 7.79 16.39
N VAL A 137 7.89 7.61 16.93
CA VAL A 137 6.84 8.65 16.91
C VAL A 137 7.12 9.61 18.06
N MET A 138 7.79 10.73 17.79
CA MET A 138 7.77 11.87 18.70
C MET A 138 6.40 12.56 18.56
N LEU A 139 5.48 12.18 19.44
CA LEU A 139 4.23 12.91 19.63
C LEU A 139 4.58 14.24 20.30
N LEU A 140 4.64 15.34 19.55
CA LEU A 140 4.61 16.67 20.15
C LEU A 140 3.17 16.91 20.63
N MET A 141 2.97 16.91 21.95
CA MET A 141 1.84 17.59 22.60
C MET A 141 2.09 19.09 22.64
#